data_AF-A0A7Z1S6A8-F1
#
_entry.id   AF-A0A7Z1S6A8-F1
#
_cell.length_a   1.000
_cell.length_b   1.000
_cell.length_c   1.000
_cell.angle_alpha   90.00
_cell.angle_beta   90.00
_cell.angle_gamma   90.00
#
_symmetry.space_group_name_H-M   'P 1'
#
loop_
_entity.id
_entity.type
_entity.pdbx_description
1 polymer ?
#
loop_
_entity_poly.entity_id
_entity_poly.type
_entity_poly.pdbx_seq_one_letter_code
_entity_poly.pdbx_strand_id
1 'polypeptide(L)'
;ATGARLLTSLSYQLNQKEKKYGVASLCIGGGLGLAMLLERPQQKKNSRFYQMSPEEHLASLLNEGQISADTKKEFENTALSSQIANHMIENQISETEVPMGVGLHLTVDETDYLVPMATEEPSVIAALSNGAKIAQGLKTVNQ
;
A
#
# COMPACT_ATOMS: atom_id res chain seq x y z
N ALA A 1 1.79 21.79 6.38
CA ALA A 1 0.42 22.36 6.45
C ALA A 1 -0.12 22.32 7.89
N THR A 2 -0.89 23.32 8.33
CA THR A 2 -1.44 23.44 9.70
C THR A 2 -2.29 22.24 10.11
N GLY A 3 -3.08 21.68 9.18
CA GLY A 3 -3.92 20.51 9.46
C GLY A 3 -3.12 19.26 9.84
N ALA A 4 -1.99 19.01 9.18
CA ALA A 4 -1.10 17.91 9.52
C ALA A 4 -0.53 18.03 10.95
N ARG A 5 -0.14 19.25 11.37
CA ARG A 5 0.32 19.50 12.76
C ARG A 5 -0.79 19.22 13.77
N LEU A 6 -2.01 19.67 13.52
CA LEU A 6 -3.15 19.45 14.41
C LEU A 6 -3.48 17.97 14.56
N LEU A 7 -3.47 17.21 13.45
CA LEU A 7 -3.71 15.77 13.48
C LEU A 7 -2.60 15.00 14.20
N THR A 8 -1.33 15.35 13.97
CA THR A 8 -0.20 14.75 14.67
C THR A 8 -0.25 15.04 16.16
N SER A 9 -0.53 16.29 16.55
CA SER A 9 -0.67 16.66 17.96
C SER A 9 -1.85 15.95 18.63
N LEU A 10 -3.01 15.87 17.96
CA LEU A 10 -4.17 15.15 18.49
C LEU A 10 -3.85 13.66 18.67
N SER A 11 -3.23 13.02 17.67
CA SER A 11 -2.78 11.63 17.74
C SER A 11 -1.86 11.38 18.94
N TYR A 12 -0.85 12.24 19.14
CA TYR A 12 0.09 12.12 20.26
C TYR A 12 -0.62 12.32 21.62
N GLN A 13 -1.57 13.26 21.70
CA GLN A 13 -2.35 13.51 22.91
C GLN A 13 -3.32 12.37 23.24
N LEU A 14 -3.97 11.77 22.23
CA LEU A 14 -4.80 10.58 22.43
C LEU A 14 -3.99 9.41 22.98
N ASN A 15 -2.74 9.25 22.52
CA ASN A 15 -1.84 8.23 23.02
C ASN A 15 -1.41 8.51 24.47
N GLN A 16 -0.90 9.72 24.76
CA GLN A 16 -0.45 10.10 26.11
C GLN A 16 -1.57 10.06 27.16
N LYS A 17 -2.81 10.38 26.78
CA LYS A 17 -3.96 10.44 27.70
C LYS A 17 -4.81 9.18 27.71
N GLU A 18 -4.38 8.16 26.97
CA GLU A 18 -5.09 6.89 26.79
C GLU A 18 -6.58 7.05 26.40
N LYS A 19 -6.90 8.04 25.58
CA LYS A 19 -8.28 8.32 25.14
C LYS A 19 -8.56 7.65 23.81
N LYS A 20 -9.77 7.11 23.64
CA LYS A 20 -10.15 6.35 22.44
C LYS A 20 -10.41 7.25 21.23
N TYR A 21 -11.06 8.40 21.43
CA TYR A 21 -11.45 9.31 20.35
C TYR A 21 -11.06 10.75 20.68
N GLY A 22 -10.77 11.53 19.65
CA GLY A 22 -10.57 12.97 19.71
C GLY A 22 -11.15 13.66 18.49
N VAL A 23 -11.52 14.93 18.63
CA VAL A 23 -12.05 15.73 17.52
C VAL A 23 -11.09 16.89 17.25
N ALA A 24 -10.78 17.13 15.98
CA ALA A 24 -10.06 18.30 15.52
C ALA A 24 -10.86 19.06 14.47
N SER A 25 -10.84 20.39 14.55
CA SER A 25 -11.31 21.28 13.47
C SER A 25 -10.12 21.69 12.61
N LEU A 26 -10.26 21.60 11.29
CA LEU A 26 -9.21 21.88 10.31
C LEU A 26 -9.72 22.88 9.27
N CYS A 27 -8.83 23.76 8.80
CA CYS A 27 -9.11 24.63 7.64
C CYS A 27 -8.53 23.98 6.38
N ILE A 28 -9.35 23.91 5.32
CA ILE A 28 -8.97 23.32 4.02
C ILE A 28 -8.73 24.38 2.92
N GLY A 29 -8.75 25.67 3.28
CA GLY A 29 -8.67 26.78 2.34
C GLY A 29 -10.05 27.28 1.88
N GLY A 30 -10.09 28.46 1.24
CA GLY A 30 -11.34 29.05 0.72
C GLY A 30 -12.37 29.47 1.77
N GLY A 31 -11.98 29.58 3.05
CA GLY A 31 -12.90 29.94 4.15
C GLY A 31 -13.73 28.78 4.71
N LEU A 32 -13.42 27.53 4.31
CA LEU A 32 -14.15 26.34 4.73
C LEU A 32 -13.46 25.60 5.89
N GLY A 33 -14.27 25.11 6.83
CA GLY A 33 -13.85 24.31 7.98
C GLY A 33 -14.36 22.88 7.91
N LEU A 34 -13.55 21.92 8.36
CA LEU A 34 -13.88 20.50 8.48
C LEU A 34 -13.70 20.06 9.94
N ALA A 35 -14.68 19.32 10.49
CA ALA A 35 -14.51 18.60 11.76
C ALA A 35 -14.13 17.15 11.48
N MET A 36 -13.05 16.67 12.10
CA MET A 36 -12.53 15.31 11.92
C MET A 36 -12.52 14.58 13.25
N LEU A 37 -13.11 13.38 13.28
CA LEU A 37 -13.02 12.44 14.40
C LEU A 37 -11.81 11.53 14.19
N LEU A 38 -10.89 11.53 15.13
CA LEU A 38 -9.68 10.71 15.13
C LEU A 38 -9.78 9.65 16.23
N GLU A 39 -9.73 8.38 15.85
CA GLU A 39 -9.56 7.27 16.80
C GLU A 39 -8.07 7.11 17.14
N ARG A 40 -7.76 6.82 18.40
CA ARG A 40 -6.39 6.62 18.88
C ARG A 40 -5.72 5.51 18.07
N PRO A 41 -4.56 5.78 17.43
CA PRO A 41 -3.85 4.76 16.70
C PRO A 41 -3.40 3.67 17.67
N GLN A 42 -3.93 2.47 17.50
CA GLN A 42 -3.44 1.28 18.17
C GLN A 42 -2.16 0.84 17.46
N GLN A 43 -1.05 0.62 18.18
CA GLN A 43 0.05 -0.15 17.64
C GLN A 43 -0.41 -1.61 17.48
N LYS A 44 -1.06 -1.91 16.36
CA LYS A 44 -1.28 -3.29 15.93
C LYS A 44 0.05 -3.82 15.41
N LYS A 45 0.75 -4.58 16.24
CA LYS A 45 1.88 -5.41 15.83
C LYS A 45 1.33 -6.51 14.93
N ASN A 46 1.39 -6.30 13.62
CA ASN A 46 1.35 -7.33 12.59
C ASN A 46 1.85 -6.71 11.29
N SER A 47 3.17 -6.80 11.07
CA SER A 47 3.80 -6.50 9.79
C SER A 47 5.09 -7.31 9.68
N ARG A 48 4.99 -8.61 9.36
CA ARG A 48 6.17 -9.36 8.92
C ARG A 48 6.64 -8.79 7.57
N PHE A 49 5.71 -8.60 6.64
CA PHE A 49 6.02 -8.18 5.27
C PHE A 49 6.71 -6.80 5.17
N TYR A 50 6.19 -5.74 5.78
CA TYR A 50 6.83 -4.41 5.69
C TYR A 50 8.23 -4.33 6.34
N GLN A 51 8.55 -5.25 7.25
CA GLN A 51 9.84 -5.27 7.97
C GLN A 51 10.86 -6.19 7.30
N MET A 52 10.44 -6.94 6.27
CA MET A 52 11.29 -7.84 5.50
C MET A 52 12.22 -7.06 4.56
N SER A 53 13.35 -7.68 4.22
CA SER A 53 14.18 -7.19 3.12
C SER A 53 13.46 -7.39 1.77
N PRO A 54 13.86 -6.67 0.71
CA PRO A 54 13.37 -6.93 -0.63
C PRO A 54 13.51 -8.39 -1.08
N GLU A 55 14.60 -9.07 -0.71
CA GLU A 55 14.79 -10.49 -1.05
C GLU A 55 13.82 -11.41 -0.30
N GLU A 56 13.47 -11.06 0.94
CA GLU A 56 12.57 -11.82 1.79
C GLU A 56 11.11 -11.74 1.34
N HIS A 57 10.71 -10.67 0.62
CA HIS A 57 9.33 -10.51 0.12
C HIS A 57 8.92 -11.65 -0.82
N LEU A 58 9.68 -11.90 -1.89
CA LEU A 58 9.37 -12.97 -2.85
C LEU A 58 9.44 -14.35 -2.21
N ALA A 59 10.36 -14.55 -1.26
CA ALA A 59 10.44 -15.78 -0.50
C ALA A 59 9.20 -16.01 0.39
N SER A 60 8.69 -14.97 1.04
CA SER A 60 7.45 -15.05 1.84
C SER A 60 6.25 -15.42 0.96
N LEU A 61 6.08 -14.77 -0.19
CA LEU A 61 4.98 -15.04 -1.12
C LEU A 61 5.01 -16.49 -1.66
N LEU A 62 6.20 -16.99 -1.98
CA LEU A 62 6.37 -18.39 -2.40
C LEU A 62 6.05 -19.37 -1.26
N ASN A 63 6.57 -19.12 -0.06
CA ASN A 63 6.36 -19.99 1.11
C ASN A 63 4.90 -20.04 1.56
N GLU A 64 4.17 -18.93 1.39
CA GLU A 64 2.73 -18.82 1.66
C GLU A 64 1.87 -19.40 0.52
N GLY A 65 2.50 -19.88 -0.56
CA GLY A 65 1.82 -20.51 -1.70
C GLY A 65 1.07 -19.52 -2.59
N GLN A 66 1.35 -18.23 -2.49
CA GLN A 66 0.65 -17.19 -3.24
C GLN A 66 1.21 -16.96 -4.64
N ILE A 67 2.44 -17.41 -4.89
CA ILE A 67 3.08 -17.44 -6.22
C ILE A 67 3.77 -18.79 -6.44
N SER A 68 3.97 -19.17 -7.70
CA SER A 68 4.75 -20.37 -8.06
C SER A 68 6.25 -20.09 -8.08
N ALA A 69 7.06 -21.15 -8.12
CA ALA A 69 8.52 -21.03 -8.27
C ALA A 69 8.90 -20.36 -9.61
N ASP A 70 8.16 -20.64 -10.68
CA ASP A 70 8.36 -20.02 -11.99
C ASP A 70 8.04 -18.52 -11.94
N THR A 71 6.93 -18.14 -11.27
CA THR A 71 6.57 -16.73 -11.07
C THR A 71 7.60 -15.99 -10.23
N LYS A 72 8.15 -16.62 -9.17
CA LYS A 72 9.24 -16.03 -8.39
C LYS A 72 10.47 -15.75 -9.27
N LYS A 73 10.85 -16.70 -10.11
CA LYS A 73 12.00 -16.56 -11.02
C LYS A 73 11.76 -15.45 -12.04
N GLU A 74 10.53 -15.29 -12.51
CA GLU A 74 10.18 -14.19 -13.41
C GLU A 74 10.28 -12.82 -12.71
N PHE A 75 9.81 -12.71 -11.46
CA PHE A 75 9.94 -11.46 -10.69
C PHE A 75 11.38 -11.12 -10.27
N GLU A 76 12.30 -12.08 -10.30
CA GLU A 76 13.74 -11.80 -10.14
C GLU A 76 14.36 -11.17 -11.39
N ASN A 77 13.73 -11.30 -12.56
CA ASN A 77 14.15 -10.65 -13.79
C ASN A 77 13.48 -9.26 -13.91
N THR A 78 14.23 -8.19 -13.62
CA THR A 78 13.67 -6.83 -13.63
C THR A 78 13.63 -6.18 -15.01
N ALA A 79 14.41 -6.68 -15.96
CA ALA A 79 14.54 -6.13 -17.32
C ALA A 79 13.87 -7.01 -18.37
N LEU A 80 13.35 -6.39 -19.43
CA LEU A 80 12.89 -7.13 -20.60
C LEU A 80 14.08 -7.73 -21.35
N SER A 81 13.83 -8.82 -22.09
CA SER A 81 14.84 -9.29 -23.03
C SER A 81 15.09 -8.24 -24.11
N SER A 82 16.34 -8.08 -24.54
CA SER A 82 16.72 -7.12 -25.58
C SER A 82 15.94 -7.33 -26.88
N GLN A 83 15.57 -8.58 -27.20
CA GLN A 83 14.73 -8.88 -28.36
C GLN A 83 13.32 -8.28 -28.22
N ILE A 84 12.68 -8.45 -27.06
CA ILE A 84 11.35 -7.87 -26.80
C ILE A 84 11.45 -6.35 -26.82
N ALA A 85 12.41 -5.76 -26.12
CA ALA A 85 12.54 -4.32 -25.99
C ALA A 85 12.79 -3.62 -27.34
N ASN A 86 13.61 -4.22 -28.22
CA ASN A 86 13.85 -3.73 -29.59
C ASN A 86 12.62 -3.80 -30.49
N HIS A 87 11.64 -4.65 -30.17
CA HIS A 87 10.41 -4.77 -30.93
C HIS A 87 9.26 -3.91 -30.38
N MET A 88 9.45 -3.24 -29.25
CA MET A 88 8.41 -2.41 -28.64
C MET A 88 8.38 -0.97 -29.16
N ILE A 89 9.54 -0.37 -29.44
CA ILE A 89 9.67 1.04 -29.87
C ILE A 89 10.83 1.22 -30.85
N GLU A 90 10.80 2.29 -31.64
CA GLU A 90 11.93 2.69 -32.49
C GLU A 90 13.03 3.44 -31.70
N ASN A 91 14.28 3.34 -32.15
CA ASN A 91 15.44 4.03 -31.56
C ASN A 91 15.65 3.76 -30.05
N GLN A 92 15.31 2.56 -29.59
CA GLN A 92 15.54 2.12 -28.22
C GLN A 92 17.05 2.17 -27.88
N ILE A 93 17.39 2.82 -26.76
CA ILE A 93 18.77 2.92 -26.25
C ILE A 93 18.89 2.34 -24.83
N SER A 94 17.81 2.41 -24.04
CA SER A 94 17.76 1.92 -22.67
C SER A 94 16.31 1.64 -22.24
N GLU A 95 16.15 1.03 -21.07
CA GLU A 95 14.87 0.83 -20.39
C GLU A 95 14.82 1.70 -19.12
N THR A 96 13.63 2.03 -18.66
CA THR A 96 13.40 2.66 -17.35
C THR A 96 12.56 1.71 -16.51
N GLU A 97 13.00 1.45 -15.29
CA GLU A 97 12.28 0.59 -14.35
C GLU A 97 11.40 1.44 -13.42
N VAL A 98 10.25 0.90 -13.03
CA VAL A 98 9.39 1.46 -11.98
C VAL A 98 9.33 0.45 -10.85
N PRO A 99 9.53 0.85 -9.58
CA PRO A 99 9.43 -0.07 -8.45
C PRO A 99 8.09 -0.80 -8.44
N MET A 100 8.12 -2.12 -8.23
CA MET A 100 6.93 -2.94 -8.09
C MET A 100 6.84 -3.49 -6.67
N GLY A 101 5.64 -3.42 -6.09
CA GLY A 101 5.29 -4.08 -4.85
C GLY A 101 3.95 -4.78 -4.94
N VAL A 102 3.45 -5.26 -3.80
CA VAL A 102 2.21 -6.03 -3.75
C VAL A 102 1.27 -5.46 -2.69
N GLY A 103 0.04 -5.17 -3.12
CA GLY A 103 -1.09 -4.85 -2.29
C GLY A 103 -1.64 -6.08 -1.56
N LEU A 104 -1.77 -5.98 -0.24
CA LEU A 104 -2.17 -7.09 0.62
C LEU A 104 -3.59 -6.92 1.17
N HIS A 105 -4.19 -8.03 1.60
CA HIS A 105 -5.49 -8.09 2.32
C HIS A 105 -6.73 -7.69 1.52
N LEU A 106 -6.66 -7.66 0.18
CA LEU A 106 -7.82 -7.34 -0.64
C LEU A 106 -8.71 -8.56 -0.80
N THR A 107 -9.92 -8.52 -0.23
CA THR A 107 -10.95 -9.53 -0.44
C THR A 107 -12.09 -8.91 -1.25
N VAL A 108 -12.44 -9.50 -2.40
CA VAL A 108 -13.56 -9.06 -3.24
C VAL A 108 -14.45 -10.28 -3.52
N ASP A 109 -15.74 -10.18 -3.21
CA ASP A 109 -16.70 -11.27 -3.40
C ASP A 109 -16.19 -12.60 -2.82
N GLU A 110 -15.77 -12.58 -1.56
CA GLU A 110 -15.24 -13.73 -0.79
C GLU A 110 -13.94 -14.34 -1.35
N THR A 111 -13.32 -13.69 -2.34
CA THR A 111 -12.05 -14.13 -2.92
C THR A 111 -10.92 -13.20 -2.50
N ASP A 112 -9.84 -13.77 -1.98
CA ASP A 112 -8.63 -13.03 -1.59
C ASP A 112 -7.71 -12.81 -2.79
N TYR A 113 -7.23 -11.58 -2.94
CA TYR A 113 -6.36 -11.14 -4.01
C TYR A 113 -5.07 -10.54 -3.48
N LEU A 114 -3.97 -10.89 -4.15
CA LEU A 114 -2.76 -10.08 -4.17
C LEU A 114 -2.80 -9.16 -5.38
N VAL A 115 -2.51 -7.88 -5.15
CA VAL A 115 -2.55 -6.87 -6.22
C VAL A 115 -1.13 -6.42 -6.54
N PRO A 116 -0.50 -6.88 -7.63
CA PRO A 116 0.79 -6.33 -8.05
C PRO A 116 0.61 -4.87 -8.49
N MET A 117 1.49 -3.98 -8.02
CA MET A 117 1.43 -2.54 -8.27
C MET A 117 2.82 -2.02 -8.62
N ALA A 118 2.97 -1.42 -9.81
CA ALA A 118 4.17 -0.68 -10.21
C ALA A 118 3.92 0.83 -9.97
N THR A 119 4.69 1.44 -9.07
CA THR A 119 4.57 2.86 -8.74
C THR A 119 5.82 3.39 -8.05
N GLU A 120 6.21 4.62 -8.40
CA GLU A 120 7.27 5.38 -7.72
C GLU A 120 6.78 6.13 -6.48
N GLU A 121 5.47 6.28 -6.31
CA GLU A 121 4.89 7.13 -5.28
C GLU A 121 4.92 6.43 -3.90
N PRO A 122 5.60 7.03 -2.89
CA PRO A 122 5.65 6.46 -1.56
C PRO A 122 4.25 6.33 -0.94
N SER A 123 4.07 5.30 -0.12
CA SER A 123 2.84 5.02 0.63
C SER A 123 1.61 4.55 -0.16
N VAL A 124 1.61 4.54 -1.51
CA VAL A 124 0.44 4.09 -2.30
C VAL A 124 0.06 2.63 -1.98
N ILE A 125 1.02 1.71 -2.07
CA ILE A 125 0.82 0.28 -1.79
C ILE A 125 0.44 0.05 -0.32
N ALA A 126 1.05 0.82 0.59
CA ALA A 126 0.75 0.76 2.02
C ALA A 126 -0.69 1.25 2.32
N ALA A 127 -1.13 2.32 1.65
CA ALA A 127 -2.46 2.86 1.78
C ALA A 127 -3.52 1.87 1.29
N LEU A 128 -3.29 1.25 0.12
CA LEU A 128 -4.16 0.18 -0.38
C LEU A 128 -4.22 -0.99 0.61
N SER A 129 -3.07 -1.48 1.07
CA SER A 129 -3.02 -2.65 1.97
C SER A 129 -3.68 -2.39 3.32
N ASN A 130 -3.57 -1.17 3.83
CA ASN A 130 -4.24 -0.75 5.06
C ASN A 130 -5.74 -0.53 4.84
N GLY A 131 -6.13 0.11 3.74
CA GLY A 131 -7.53 0.32 3.37
C GLY A 131 -8.29 -0.99 3.18
N ALA A 132 -7.70 -1.94 2.47
CA ALA A 132 -8.25 -3.28 2.26
C ALA A 132 -8.44 -4.03 3.59
N LYS A 133 -7.45 -3.97 4.48
CA LYS A 133 -7.53 -4.54 5.83
C LYS A 133 -8.63 -3.91 6.69
N ILE A 134 -8.90 -2.61 6.52
CA ILE A 134 -9.98 -1.91 7.22
C ILE A 134 -11.34 -2.32 6.64
N ALA A 135 -11.44 -2.44 5.32
CA ALA A 135 -12.68 -2.80 4.64
C ALA A 135 -13.19 -4.20 4.99
N GLN A 136 -12.29 -5.15 5.29
CA GLN A 136 -12.62 -6.55 5.65
C GLN A 136 -13.45 -7.30 4.59
N GLY A 137 -13.50 -6.79 3.36
CA GLY A 137 -14.26 -7.37 2.26
C GLY A 137 -14.98 -6.30 1.44
N LEU A 138 -14.89 -6.41 0.11
CA LEU A 138 -15.64 -5.61 -0.84
C LEU A 138 -16.62 -6.52 -1.58
N LYS A 139 -17.80 -5.97 -1.91
CA LYS A 139 -18.81 -6.66 -2.71
C LYS A 139 -19.04 -5.90 -4.01
N THR A 140 -18.92 -6.58 -5.13
CA THR A 140 -19.28 -5.99 -6.43
C THR A 140 -20.80 -6.15 -6.64
N VAL A 141 -21.43 -5.17 -7.28
CA VAL A 141 -22.90 -5.13 -7.44
C VAL A 141 -23.38 -5.36 -8.88
N ASN A 142 -22.46 -5.61 -9.81
CA ASN A 142 -22.77 -5.90 -11.21
C ASN A 142 -21.94 -7.10 -11.67
N GLN A 143 -22.60 -8.25 -11.84
CA GLN A 143 -22.12 -9.38 -12.64
C GLN A 143 -23.14 -9.66 -13.74
#